data_AF-A0A7X0HU68-F1
#
_entry.id   AF-A0A7X0HU68-F1
#
_cell.length_a   1.000
_cell.length_b   1.000
_cell.length_c   1.000
_cell.angle_alpha   90.00
_cell.angle_beta   90.00
_cell.angle_gamma   90.00
#
_symmetry.space_group_name_H-M   'P 1'
#
loop_
_entity.id
_entity.type
_entity.pdbx_description
1 polymer ?
#
loop_
_entity_poly.entity_id
_entity_poly.type
_entity_poly.pdbx_seq_one_letter_code
_entity_poly.pdbx_strand_id
1 'polypeptide(L)' 'MDGNVVVDETMKSQSNGFIDLWLPRDTKYQIEIEYDGKKAESEIATFESDGTCNTTMQLK' A
#
# COMPACT_ATOMS: atom_id res chain seq x y z
N MET A 1 11.61 14.29 8.30
CA MET A 1 10.23 13.75 8.28
C MET A 1 10.33 12.39 8.90
N ASP A 2 10.06 12.31 10.21
CA ASP A 2 10.23 11.06 10.96
C ASP A 2 8.95 10.22 10.79
N GLY A 3 8.84 9.55 9.65
CA GLY A 3 7.87 8.47 9.45
C GLY A 3 8.55 7.13 9.72
N ASN A 4 7.88 6.22 10.44
CA ASN A 4 8.40 4.87 10.62
C ASN A 4 8.03 4.01 9.40
N VAL A 5 9.03 3.51 8.68
CA VAL A 5 8.81 2.59 7.55
C VAL A 5 8.35 1.25 8.11
N VAL A 6 7.15 0.82 7.72
CA VAL A 6 6.56 -0.46 8.17
C VAL A 6 6.81 -1.58 7.16
N VAL A 7 6.91 -1.26 5.87
CA VAL A 7 7.20 -2.18 4.77
C VAL A 7 8.02 -1.43 3.72
N ASP A 8 9.13 -2.02 3.30
CA ASP A 8 9.98 -1.55 2.18
C ASP A 8 10.65 -2.76 1.53
N GLU A 9 9.96 -3.38 0.58
CA GLU A 9 10.38 -4.62 -0.07
C GLU A 9 9.89 -4.69 -1.51
N THR A 10 10.66 -5.36 -2.37
CA THR A 10 10.17 -5.75 -3.71
C THR A 10 9.27 -6.97 -3.59
N MET A 11 8.00 -6.79 -3.93
CA MET A 11 7.00 -7.87 -3.86
C MET A 11 6.55 -8.30 -5.25
N LYS A 12 6.23 -9.59 -5.39
CA LYS A 12 5.58 -10.13 -6.57
C LYS A 12 4.08 -10.21 -6.30
N SER A 13 3.27 -9.71 -7.24
CA SER A 13 1.82 -9.89 -7.16
C SER A 13 1.43 -11.37 -7.19
N GLN A 14 0.34 -11.68 -6.50
CA GLN A 14 -0.27 -12.99 -6.54
C GLN A 14 -0.91 -13.26 -7.92
N SER A 15 -1.36 -14.49 -8.16
CA SER A 15 -1.96 -14.90 -9.44
C SER A 15 -3.22 -14.10 -9.83
N ASN A 16 -3.92 -13.52 -8.84
CA ASN A 16 -5.08 -12.65 -9.05
C ASN A 16 -4.70 -11.16 -9.30
N GLY A 17 -3.41 -10.84 -9.28
CA GLY A 17 -2.90 -9.47 -9.48
C GLY A 17 -2.82 -8.59 -8.24
N PHE A 18 -3.21 -9.10 -7.06
CA PHE A 18 -3.16 -8.35 -5.80
C PHE A 18 -1.87 -8.58 -5.01
N ILE A 19 -1.56 -7.65 -4.11
CA ILE A 19 -0.55 -7.77 -3.06
C ILE A 19 -1.29 -7.63 -1.73
N ASP A 20 -1.14 -8.62 -0.85
CA ASP A 20 -1.76 -8.61 0.47
C ASP A 20 -0.73 -8.15 1.51
N LEU A 21 -1.10 -7.16 2.33
CA LEU A 21 -0.25 -6.63 3.40
C LEU A 21 -0.93 -6.79 4.76
N TRP A 22 -0.16 -7.23 5.75
CA TRP A 22 -0.58 -7.22 7.15
C TRP A 22 0.03 -6.02 7.85
N LEU A 23 -0.81 -5.05 8.21
CA LEU A 23 -0.38 -3.78 8.80
C LEU A 23 -0.89 -3.65 10.24
N PRO A 24 -0.17 -2.92 11.12
CA PRO A 24 -0.70 -2.53 12.42
C PRO A 24 -2.01 -1.75 12.27
N ARG A 25 -2.96 -2.00 13.19
CA ARG A 25 -4.30 -1.40 13.19
C ARG A 25 -4.31 0.04 13.72
N ASP A 26 -5.44 0.71 13.52
CA ASP A 26 -5.81 1.99 14.14
C ASP A 26 -4.87 3.16 13.82
N THR A 27 -4.39 3.21 12.58
CA THR A 27 -3.53 4.28 12.10
C THR A 27 -3.70 4.52 10.60
N LYS A 28 -3.01 5.54 10.10
CA LYS A 28 -2.93 5.89 8.68
C LYS A 28 -1.53 5.61 8.14
N TYR A 29 -1.46 5.26 6.87
CA TYR A 29 -0.21 5.00 6.16
C TYR A 29 -0.18 5.76 4.85
N GLN A 30 1.01 6.28 4.53
CA GLN A 30 1.36 6.61 3.16
C GLN A 30 1.85 5.34 2.48
N ILE A 31 1.24 4.99 1.33
CA ILE A 31 1.71 3.91 0.47
C ILE A 31 2.31 4.52 -0.79
N GLU A 32 3.41 3.89 -1.21
CA GLU A 32 4.11 4.16 -2.46
C GLU A 32 4.33 2.82 -3.17
N ILE A 33 4.00 2.76 -4.46
CA ILE A 33 4.24 1.60 -5.31
C ILE A 33 5.02 2.07 -6.54
N GLU A 34 6.14 1.41 -6.80
CA GLU A 34 6.98 1.64 -7.97
C GLU A 34 7.12 0.37 -8.81
N TYR A 35 7.03 0.52 -10.13
CA TYR A 35 7.29 -0.57 -11.07
C TYR A 35 7.65 -0.01 -12.45
N ASP A 36 8.77 -0.48 -13.02
CA ASP A 36 9.22 -0.12 -14.38
C ASP A 36 9.29 1.41 -14.61
N GLY A 37 9.85 2.13 -13.64
CA GLY A 37 9.99 3.59 -13.68
C GLY A 37 8.69 4.37 -13.48
N LYS A 38 7.57 3.69 -13.22
CA LYS A 38 6.28 4.30 -12.90
C LYS A 38 6.02 4.29 -11.40
N LYS A 39 5.24 5.28 -10.95
CA LYS A 39 4.96 5.48 -9.52
C LYS A 39 3.48 5.75 -9.26
N ALA A 40 2.98 5.27 -8.12
CA ALA A 40 1.68 5.67 -7.56
C ALA A 40 1.80 5.85 -6.04
N GLU A 41 1.13 6.86 -5.52
CA GLU A 41 1.08 7.18 -4.10
C GLU A 41 -0.37 7.29 -3.63
N SER A 42 -0.65 6.87 -2.40
CA SER A 42 -1.98 6.97 -1.79
C SER A 42 -1.89 7.00 -0.27
N GLU A 43 -2.93 7.51 0.39
CA GLU A 43 -3.12 7.36 1.83
C GLU A 43 -4.14 6.24 2.06
N ILE A 44 -3.81 5.31 2.96
CA ILE A 44 -4.76 4.30 3.45
C ILE A 44 -4.89 4.40 4.97
N ALA A 45 -5.97 3.85 5.50
CA ALA A 45 -6.22 3.76 6.93
C ALA A 45 -6.65 2.33 7.30
N THR A 46 -6.38 1.94 8.54
CA THR A 46 -6.62 0.57 9.04
C THR A 46 -7.52 0.57 10.27
N PHE A 47 -8.52 1.46 10.31
CA PHE A 47 -9.57 1.46 11.33
C PHE A 47 -10.66 0.44 10.98
N GLU A 48 -11.55 0.15 11.93
CA GLU A 48 -12.58 -0.90 11.81
C GLU A 48 -13.51 -0.73 10.60
N SER A 49 -13.84 0.51 10.23
CA SER A 49 -14.73 0.83 9.11
C SER A 49 -14.03 0.94 7.75
N ASP A 50 -12.70 0.84 7.70
CA ASP A 50 -11.94 1.08 6.47
C ASP A 50 -11.95 -0.14 5.55
N GLY A 51 -12.05 0.12 4.24
CA GLY A 51 -11.99 -0.91 3.21
C GLY A 51 -10.61 -1.56 3.13
N THR A 52 -10.58 -2.88 2.94
CA THR A 52 -9.33 -3.66 2.85
C THR A 52 -8.82 -3.82 1.41
N CYS A 53 -9.56 -3.34 0.42
CA CYS A 53 -9.24 -3.48 -1.00
C CYS A 53 -9.16 -2.10 -1.66
N ASN A 54 -7.98 -1.76 -2.19
CA ASN A 54 -7.76 -0.53 -2.94
C ASN A 54 -7.27 -0.88 -4.37
N THR A 55 -8.05 -0.46 -5.37
CA THR A 55 -7.76 -0.66 -6.80
C THR A 55 -7.64 0.66 -7.56
N THR A 56 -7.57 1.80 -6.86
CA THR A 56 -7.57 3.14 -7.47
C THR A 56 -6.17 3.67 -7.75
N MET A 57 -5.12 2.97 -7.29
CA MET A 57 -3.73 3.34 -7.49
C MET A 57 -3.29 3.07 -8.93
N GLN A 58 -3.30 4.13 -9.75
CA GLN A 58 -2.85 4.06 -11.14
C GLN A 58 -1.37 4.47 -11.25
N LEU A 59 -0.50 3.53 -11.57
CA LEU A 59 0.91 3.81 -11.88
C LEU A 59 1.01 4.76 -13.10
N LYS A 60 1.78 5.84 -12.94
CA LYS A 60 2.06 6.84 -13.96
C LYS A 60 3.51 6.80 -14.39
#